data_AF-A0A964UIW9-F1
#
_entry.id   AF-A0A964UIW9-F1
#
_cell.length_a   1.000
_cell.length_b   1.000
_cell.length_c   1.000
_cell.angle_alpha   90.00
_cell.angle_beta   90.00
_cell.angle_gamma   90.00
#
_symmetry.space_group_name_H-M   'P 1'
#
loop_
_entity.id
_entity.type
_entity.pdbx_description
1 polymer ?
#
loop_
_entity_poly.entity_id
_entity_poly.type
_entity_poly.pdbx_seq_one_letter_code
_entity_poly.pdbx_strand_id
1 'polypeptide(L)'
;MTEYDTYQTKGRPARLSGARTLRYVLALTWYGFRKDLIVFWENIRLMVGSALLVGGLLSVESGVYCDGNRADHFSCTRPTTYYYFDEVTIGVILLGLILVLLWYMRRIFDYDSA
;
A
#
# COMPACT_ATOMS: atom_id res chain seq x y z
N MET A 1 19.03 -1.58 21.41
CA MET A 1 20.23 -2.42 21.17
C MET A 1 19.75 -3.77 20.68
N THR A 2 19.78 -3.98 19.37
CA THR A 2 19.13 -5.12 18.72
C THR A 2 20.12 -6.28 18.63
N GLU A 3 19.61 -7.51 18.63
CA GLU A 3 20.37 -8.77 18.56
C GLU A 3 21.37 -8.84 17.37
N TYR A 4 21.27 -7.92 16.41
CA TYR A 4 22.23 -7.70 15.33
C TYR A 4 23.64 -7.35 15.81
N ASP A 5 23.77 -6.55 16.87
CA ASP A 5 25.07 -6.06 17.34
C ASP A 5 25.93 -7.20 17.92
N THR A 6 25.28 -8.23 18.45
CA THR A 6 25.94 -9.44 18.97
C THR A 6 26.54 -10.34 17.88
N TYR A 7 26.09 -10.23 16.62
CA TYR A 7 26.64 -11.03 15.52
C TYR A 7 27.83 -10.37 14.81
N GLN A 8 27.90 -9.04 14.80
CA GLN A 8 29.03 -8.28 14.23
C GLN A 8 30.30 -8.39 15.09
N THR A 9 30.17 -8.59 16.40
CA THR A 9 31.30 -8.56 17.35
C THR A 9 32.04 -9.89 17.51
N LYS A 10 31.47 -11.01 17.05
CA LYS A 10 32.16 -12.32 17.09
C LYS A 10 33.01 -12.52 15.85
N GLY A 11 34.27 -12.08 15.96
CA GLY A 11 35.32 -12.27 14.96
C GLY A 11 35.42 -13.71 14.43
N ARG A 12 35.79 -13.80 13.15
CA ARG A 12 36.12 -14.98 12.33
C ARG A 12 35.95 -16.33 13.02
N PRO A 13 34.97 -17.14 12.61
CA PRO A 13 34.76 -18.42 13.26
C PRO A 13 35.86 -19.42 12.87
N ALA A 14 36.46 -20.05 13.88
CA ALA A 14 37.40 -21.15 13.72
C ALA A 14 36.81 -22.26 12.84
N ARG A 15 37.63 -22.76 11.91
CA ARG A 15 37.42 -23.85 10.94
C ARG A 15 36.18 -24.73 11.22
N LEU A 16 35.02 -24.32 10.69
CA LEU A 16 33.74 -25.03 10.83
C LEU A 16 33.57 -26.07 9.72
N SER A 17 33.04 -27.25 10.09
CA SER A 17 32.67 -28.29 9.13
C SER A 17 31.56 -27.81 8.18
N GLY A 18 31.60 -28.26 6.92
CA GLY A 18 30.73 -27.78 5.83
C GLY A 18 29.22 -27.84 6.14
N ALA A 19 28.79 -28.77 7.00
CA ALA A 19 27.39 -28.89 7.41
C ALA A 19 26.93 -27.75 8.35
N ARG A 20 27.82 -27.20 9.17
CA ARG A 20 27.47 -26.09 10.08
C ARG A 20 27.48 -24.75 9.34
N THR A 21 28.43 -24.52 8.44
CA THR A 21 28.43 -23.31 7.58
C THR A 21 27.19 -23.24 6.71
N LEU A 22 26.74 -24.36 6.14
CA LEU A 22 25.52 -24.39 5.33
C LEU A 22 24.26 -24.05 6.14
N ARG A 23 24.14 -24.52 7.38
CA ARG A 23 23.06 -24.12 8.31
C ARG A 23 23.10 -22.64 8.67
N TYR A 24 24.29 -22.08 8.90
CA TYR A 24 24.44 -20.65 9.19
C TYR A 24 24.07 -19.78 8.00
N VAL A 25 24.54 -20.14 6.80
CA VAL A 25 24.20 -19.42 5.56
C VAL A 25 22.70 -19.49 5.30
N LEU A 26 22.08 -20.65 5.49
CA LEU A 26 20.64 -20.83 5.29
C LEU A 26 19.80 -20.08 6.34
N ALA A 27 20.27 -19.99 7.59
CA ALA A 27 19.63 -19.16 8.62
C ALA A 27 19.75 -17.65 8.31
N LEU A 28 20.91 -17.22 7.81
CA LEU A 28 21.15 -15.83 7.38
C LEU A 28 20.28 -15.43 6.19
N THR A 29 20.21 -16.28 5.16
CA THR A 29 19.34 -16.02 4.00
C THR A 29 17.86 -16.05 4.38
N TRP A 30 17.45 -17.00 5.22
CA TRP A 30 16.07 -17.06 5.74
C TRP A 30 15.70 -15.82 6.54
N TYR A 31 16.61 -15.34 7.38
CA TYR A 31 16.40 -14.14 8.18
C TYR A 31 16.31 -12.88 7.32
N GLY A 32 17.22 -12.71 6.34
CA GLY A 32 17.17 -11.62 5.37
C GLY A 32 15.84 -11.62 4.60
N PHE A 33 15.47 -12.79 4.06
CA PHE A 33 14.22 -12.96 3.34
C PHE A 33 12.97 -12.60 4.17
N ARG A 34 12.94 -12.95 5.47
CA ARG A 34 11.84 -12.56 6.35
C ARG A 34 11.73 -11.05 6.52
N LYS A 35 12.85 -10.33 6.60
CA LYS A 35 12.84 -8.86 6.68
C LYS A 35 12.36 -8.24 5.37
N ASP A 36 12.87 -8.74 4.26
CA ASP A 36 12.48 -8.25 2.93
C ASP A 36 10.98 -8.46 2.67
N LEU A 37 10.42 -9.59 3.11
CA LEU A 37 8.99 -9.86 3.04
C LEU A 37 8.15 -8.85 3.83
N ILE A 38 8.58 -8.45 5.02
CA ILE A 38 7.85 -7.48 5.85
C ILE A 38 7.80 -6.12 5.14
N VAL A 39 8.94 -5.67 4.63
CA VAL A 39 9.03 -4.41 3.85
C VAL A 39 8.22 -4.50 2.57
N PHE A 40 8.25 -5.64 1.89
CA PHE A 40 7.47 -5.87 0.67
C PHE A 40 5.96 -5.78 0.94
N TRP A 41 5.47 -6.40 2.01
CA TRP A 41 4.06 -6.34 2.41
C TRP A 41 3.62 -4.91 2.77
N GLU A 42 4.49 -4.10 3.35
CA GLU A 42 4.21 -2.69 3.61
C GLU A 42 4.08 -1.87 2.33
N ASN A 43 4.95 -2.11 1.35
CA ASN A 43 4.87 -1.46 0.04
C ASN A 43 3.60 -1.85 -0.73
N ILE A 44 3.15 -3.11 -0.60
CA ILE A 44 1.87 -3.54 -1.19
C ILE A 44 0.70 -2.71 -0.66
N ARG A 45 0.65 -2.39 0.65
CA ARG A 45 -0.44 -1.59 1.21
C ARG A 45 -0.51 -0.19 0.60
N LEU A 46 0.64 0.44 0.39
CA LEU A 46 0.71 1.74 -0.28
C LEU A 46 0.28 1.63 -1.75
N MET A 47 0.74 0.60 -2.47
CA MET A 47 0.34 0.36 -3.86
C MET A 47 -1.18 0.13 -3.99
N VAL A 48 -1.77 -0.65 -3.10
CA VAL A 48 -3.21 -0.91 -3.10
C VAL A 48 -3.98 0.37 -2.75
N GLY A 49 -3.56 1.10 -1.71
CA GLY A 49 -4.21 2.36 -1.31
C GLY A 49 -4.15 3.43 -2.41
N SER A 50 -2.99 3.59 -3.06
CA SER A 50 -2.82 4.54 -4.15
C SER A 50 -3.60 4.13 -5.40
N ALA A 51 -3.61 2.83 -5.74
CA ALA A 51 -4.41 2.32 -6.85
C ALA A 51 -5.92 2.53 -6.63
N LEU A 52 -6.42 2.34 -5.41
CA LEU A 52 -7.82 2.60 -5.07
C LEU A 52 -8.17 4.09 -5.16
N LEU A 53 -7.27 4.97 -4.69
CA LEU A 53 -7.47 6.42 -4.83
C LEU A 53 -7.52 6.85 -6.29
N VAL A 54 -6.52 6.45 -7.09
CA VAL A 54 -6.45 6.80 -8.51
C VAL A 54 -7.63 6.20 -9.27
N GLY A 55 -7.95 4.92 -9.02
CA GLY A 55 -9.09 4.25 -9.65
C GLY A 55 -10.42 4.93 -9.31
N GLY A 56 -10.64 5.29 -8.04
CA GLY A 56 -11.84 6.01 -7.63
C GLY A 56 -11.92 7.42 -8.21
N LEU A 57 -10.81 8.16 -8.23
CA LEU A 57 -10.72 9.49 -8.85
C LEU A 57 -10.98 9.46 -10.36
N LEU A 58 -10.61 8.38 -11.04
CA LEU A 58 -10.87 8.19 -12.47
C LEU A 58 -12.29 7.69 -12.77
N SER A 59 -13.00 7.17 -11.78
CA SER A 59 -14.38 6.66 -11.90
C SER A 59 -15.43 7.77 -11.78
N VAL A 60 -15.13 8.95 -12.32
CA VAL A 60 -16.09 10.05 -12.41
C VAL A 60 -17.15 9.68 -13.45
N GLU A 61 -18.40 9.64 -13.02
CA GLU A 61 -19.53 9.49 -13.93
C GLU A 61 -20.06 10.86 -14.35
N SER A 62 -20.50 10.95 -15.61
CA SER A 62 -21.27 12.08 -16.10
C SER A 62 -22.71 11.65 -16.39
N GLY A 63 -23.66 12.38 -15.80
CA GLY A 63 -25.08 12.22 -16.06
C GLY A 63 -25.64 13.43 -16.79
N VAL A 64 -26.68 13.20 -17.59
CA VAL A 64 -27.42 14.27 -18.26
C VAL A 64 -28.67 14.57 -17.45
N TYR A 65 -28.84 15.85 -17.13
CA TYR A 65 -29.99 16.35 -16.38
C TYR A 65 -30.71 17.43 -17.17
N CYS A 66 -32.04 17.43 -17.05
CA CYS A 66 -32.94 18.36 -17.71
C CYS A 66 -34.05 18.75 -16.74
N ASP A 67 -34.25 20.06 -16.56
CA ASP A 67 -35.23 20.63 -15.62
C ASP A 67 -35.18 20.01 -14.21
N GLY A 68 -33.98 19.66 -13.74
CA GLY A 68 -33.75 19.09 -12.41
C GLY A 68 -34.01 17.59 -12.29
N ASN A 69 -34.36 16.89 -13.37
CA ASN A 69 -34.53 15.43 -13.37
C ASN A 69 -33.58 14.74 -14.37
N ARG A 70 -33.27 13.46 -14.09
CA ARG A 70 -32.44 12.64 -14.99
C ARG A 70 -33.29 12.27 -16.22
N ALA A 71 -32.82 12.61 -17.41
CA ALA A 71 -33.55 12.39 -18.65
C ALA A 71 -32.63 11.97 -19.79
N ASP A 72 -33.18 11.24 -20.75
CA ASP A 72 -32.46 10.83 -21.95
C ASP A 72 -32.15 12.03 -22.85
N HIS A 73 -30.98 12.00 -23.49
CA HIS A 73 -30.46 13.12 -24.31
C HIS A 73 -31.43 13.64 -25.38
N PHE A 74 -32.30 12.76 -25.90
CA PHE A 74 -33.26 13.10 -26.95
C PHE A 74 -34.54 13.78 -26.44
N SER A 75 -34.77 13.79 -25.13
CA SER A 75 -35.97 14.36 -24.51
C SER A 75 -35.78 15.81 -24.08
N CYS A 76 -34.57 16.37 -24.20
CA CYS A 76 -34.23 17.65 -23.59
C CYS A 76 -34.02 18.77 -24.60
N THR A 77 -34.66 19.91 -24.34
CA THR A 77 -34.43 21.16 -25.08
C THR A 77 -33.14 21.87 -24.64
N ARG A 78 -32.71 21.67 -23.38
CA ARG A 78 -31.44 22.19 -22.84
C ARG A 78 -30.75 21.15 -21.95
N PRO A 79 -29.94 20.26 -22.52
CA PRO A 79 -29.20 19.29 -21.72
C PRO A 79 -28.10 19.97 -20.90
N THR A 80 -28.01 19.62 -19.61
CA THR A 80 -26.89 20.00 -18.74
C THR A 80 -26.18 18.75 -18.25
N THR A 81 -24.85 18.72 -18.35
CA THR A 81 -24.03 17.61 -17.85
C THR A 81 -23.64 17.87 -16.40
N TYR A 82 -23.91 16.89 -15.53
CA TYR A 82 -23.52 16.91 -14.13
C TYR A 82 -22.52 15.79 -13.86
N TYR A 83 -21.37 16.15 -13.27
CA TYR A 83 -20.36 15.19 -12.85
C TYR A 83 -20.63 14.82 -11.40
N TYR A 84 -20.79 13.52 -11.14
CA TYR A 84 -20.99 13.02 -9.79
C TYR A 84 -20.15 11.76 -9.56
N PHE A 85 -19.84 11.49 -8.30
CA PHE A 85 -19.27 10.23 -7.88
C PHE A 85 -20.38 9.34 -7.36
N ASP A 86 -20.41 8.09 -7.82
CA ASP A 86 -21.27 7.08 -7.22
C ASP A 86 -20.89 6.85 -5.74
N GLU A 87 -21.86 6.45 -4.92
CA GLU A 87 -21.64 6.22 -3.48
C GLU A 87 -20.56 5.15 -3.24
N VAL A 88 -20.50 4.12 -4.09
CA VAL A 88 -19.47 3.07 -4.01
C VAL A 88 -18.09 3.66 -4.32
N THR A 89 -18.00 4.52 -5.33
CA THR A 89 -16.75 5.20 -5.71
C THR A 89 -16.23 6.08 -4.58
N ILE A 90 -17.11 6.81 -3.89
CA ILE A 90 -16.74 7.59 -2.70
C ILE A 90 -16.19 6.67 -1.62
N GLY A 91 -16.85 5.53 -1.36
CA GLY A 91 -16.37 4.53 -0.40
C GLY A 91 -14.98 3.98 -0.74
N VAL A 92 -14.72 3.69 -2.03
CA VAL A 92 -13.42 3.22 -2.52
C VAL A 92 -12.32 4.27 -2.30
N ILE A 93 -12.60 5.54 -2.62
CA ILE A 93 -11.66 6.65 -2.40
C ILE A 93 -11.33 6.77 -0.91
N LEU A 94 -12.34 6.75 -0.03
CA LEU A 94 -12.13 6.84 1.41
C LEU A 94 -11.31 5.67 1.95
N LEU A 95 -11.59 4.45 1.49
CA LEU A 95 -10.82 3.26 1.88
C LEU A 95 -9.36 3.33 1.42
N GLY A 96 -9.12 3.81 0.19
CA GLY A 96 -7.79 4.08 -0.33
C GLY A 96 -7.04 5.13 0.51
N LEU A 97 -7.72 6.23 0.87
CA LEU A 97 -7.18 7.28 1.73
C LEU A 97 -6.75 6.74 3.10
N ILE A 98 -7.61 5.94 3.75
CA ILE A 98 -7.33 5.32 5.04
C ILE A 98 -6.10 4.40 4.95
N LEU A 99 -5.98 3.59 3.90
CA LEU A 99 -4.83 2.71 3.70
C LEU A 99 -3.52 3.48 3.57
N VAL A 100 -3.52 4.59 2.82
CA VAL A 100 -2.34 5.46 2.66
C VAL A 100 -2.01 6.15 3.99
N LEU A 101 -3.01 6.64 4.73
CA LEU A 101 -2.82 7.24 6.05
C LEU A 101 -2.24 6.26 7.06
N LEU A 102 -2.74 5.02 7.10
CA LEU A 102 -2.21 3.97 7.99
C LEU A 102 -0.76 3.63 7.65
N TRP A 103 -0.42 3.58 6.36
CA TRP A 103 0.98 3.40 5.92
C TRP A 103 1.84 4.59 6.36
N TYR A 104 1.36 5.81 6.17
CA TYR A 104 2.09 7.04 6.50
C TYR A 104 2.34 7.17 8.01
N MET A 105 1.31 6.93 8.83
CA MET A 105 1.41 6.95 10.29
C MET A 105 2.44 5.94 10.79
N ARG A 106 2.40 4.70 10.28
CA ARG A 106 3.37 3.66 10.65
C ARG A 106 4.80 4.08 10.31
N ARG A 107 5.00 4.65 9.11
CA ARG A 107 6.29 5.16 8.68
C ARG A 107 6.84 6.22 9.64
N ILE A 108 5.99 7.16 10.08
CA ILE A 108 6.38 8.21 11.03
C ILE A 108 6.79 7.63 12.39
N PHE A 109 5.96 6.74 12.96
CA PHE A 109 6.26 6.14 14.26
C PHE A 109 7.57 5.34 14.27
N ASP A 110 7.89 4.67 13.16
CA ASP A 110 9.17 3.95 13.05
C ASP A 110 10.38 4.92 13.07
N TYR A 111 10.25 6.15 12.54
CA TYR A 111 11.31 7.16 12.57
C TYR A 111 11.50 7.82 13.94
N ASP A 112 10.46 7.98 14.74
CA ASP A 112 10.57 8.54 16.11
C ASP A 112 11.18 7.56 17.13
N SER A 113 11.26 6.27 16.78
CA SER A 113 11.78 5.21 17.65
C SER A 113 13.25 4.82 17.39
N ALA A 114 13.89 5.46 16.41
CA ALA A 114 15.27 5.22 15.98
C ALA A 114 16.22 6.33 16.44
#